data_AF-A0A0C9SXJ0-F1
#
_entry.id   AF-A0A0C9SXJ0-F1
#
_cell.length_a   1.000
_cell.length_b   1.000
_cell.length_c   1.000
_cell.angle_alpha   90.00
_cell.angle_beta   90.00
_cell.angle_gamma   90.00
#
_symmetry.space_group_name_H-M   'P 1'
#
loop_
_entity.id
_entity.type
_entity.pdbx_description
1 polymer ?
#
loop_
_entity_poly.entity_id
_entity_poly.type
_entity_poly.pdbx_seq_one_letter_code
_entity_poly.pdbx_strand_id
1 'polypeptide(L)'
;MGRSRTQQKKSAPPASASAVASSSPSISSLLTKAQDLIVQCDYPLARKFIERVLGRVDGTIPEKSQAREMMGVVLLEMGDVDAAREMFLTLLPPHSDAP
;
A
#
# COMPACT_ATOMS: atom_id res chain seq x y z
N MET A 1 -54.84 -37.16 9.55
CA MET A 1 -54.35 -37.04 8.16
C MET A 1 -53.37 -35.86 8.12
N GLY A 2 -52.10 -35.93 7.77
CA GLY A 2 -51.19 -36.98 7.34
C GLY A 2 -49.87 -36.25 7.08
N ARG A 3 -48.82 -36.58 7.83
CA ARG A 3 -47.49 -35.94 7.74
C ARG A 3 -46.84 -36.31 6.41
N SER A 4 -46.65 -35.36 5.50
CA SER A 4 -45.79 -35.54 4.32
C SER A 4 -44.37 -35.04 4.60
N ARG A 5 -43.44 -35.99 4.50
CA ARG A 5 -42.02 -35.89 4.81
C ARG A 5 -41.28 -35.79 3.48
N THR A 6 -40.63 -34.67 3.18
CA THR A 6 -39.76 -34.56 2.00
C THR A 6 -38.33 -34.37 2.46
N GLN A 7 -37.51 -35.39 2.27
CA GLN A 7 -36.06 -35.34 2.50
C GLN A 7 -35.43 -34.42 1.45
N GLN A 8 -34.68 -33.40 1.88
CA GLN A 8 -33.70 -32.75 1.03
C GLN A 8 -32.30 -33.13 1.49
N LYS A 9 -31.61 -33.83 0.59
CA LYS A 9 -30.25 -34.32 0.68
C LYS A 9 -29.31 -33.13 0.94
N LYS A 10 -28.38 -33.34 1.89
CA LYS A 10 -27.19 -32.50 2.08
C LYS A 10 -26.39 -32.47 0.79
N SER A 11 -26.52 -31.40 0.02
CA SER A 11 -25.56 -31.03 -1.00
C SER A 11 -24.47 -30.23 -0.30
N ALA A 12 -23.29 -30.83 -0.15
CA ALA A 12 -22.10 -30.12 0.26
C ALA A 12 -21.89 -28.91 -0.66
N PRO A 13 -21.52 -27.72 -0.15
CA PRO A 13 -21.06 -26.66 -1.02
C PRO A 13 -19.83 -27.18 -1.78
N PRO A 14 -19.72 -26.97 -3.10
CA PRO A 14 -18.46 -27.22 -3.78
C PRO A 14 -17.43 -26.28 -3.15
N ALA A 15 -16.53 -26.86 -2.37
CA ALA A 15 -15.28 -26.27 -1.97
C ALA A 15 -14.40 -26.12 -3.23
N SER A 16 -14.78 -25.19 -4.10
CA SER A 16 -13.81 -24.55 -4.99
C SER A 16 -13.19 -23.41 -4.20
N ALA A 17 -12.45 -23.77 -3.16
CA ALA A 17 -11.37 -22.94 -2.67
C ALA A 17 -10.33 -22.89 -3.80
N SER A 18 -10.60 -22.08 -4.81
CA SER A 18 -9.54 -21.58 -5.66
C SER A 18 -8.68 -20.76 -4.71
N ALA A 19 -7.62 -21.39 -4.23
CA ALA A 19 -6.52 -20.71 -3.57
C ALA A 19 -6.00 -19.73 -4.62
N VAL A 20 -6.58 -18.54 -4.66
CA VAL A 20 -6.05 -17.42 -5.41
C VAL A 20 -4.69 -17.22 -4.78
N ALA A 21 -3.64 -17.67 -5.48
CA ALA A 21 -2.27 -17.33 -5.14
C ALA A 21 -2.30 -15.81 -4.95
N SER A 22 -2.19 -15.37 -3.70
CA SER A 22 -2.32 -13.97 -3.34
C SER A 22 -1.04 -13.30 -3.82
N SER A 23 -1.01 -13.00 -5.11
CA SER A 23 0.07 -12.23 -5.70
C SER A 23 0.16 -10.93 -4.91
N SER A 24 1.37 -10.65 -4.43
CA SER A 24 1.62 -9.40 -3.73
C SER A 24 1.18 -8.25 -4.63
N PRO A 25 0.44 -7.24 -4.11
CA PRO A 25 -0.01 -6.11 -4.92
C PRO A 25 1.17 -5.43 -5.61
N SER A 26 0.97 -4.90 -6.81
CA SER A 26 2.03 -4.19 -7.53
C SER A 26 2.42 -2.90 -6.78
N ILE A 27 3.65 -2.42 -6.98
CA ILE A 27 4.11 -1.16 -6.36
C ILE A 27 3.24 0.01 -6.79
N SER A 28 2.93 0.12 -8.08
CA SER A 28 1.97 1.10 -8.60
C SER A 28 0.63 1.07 -7.86
N SER A 29 0.03 -0.10 -7.61
CA SER A 29 -1.24 -0.18 -6.88
C SER A 29 -1.13 0.29 -5.42
N LEU A 30 0.02 0.04 -4.77
CA LEU A 30 0.29 0.53 -3.42
C LEU A 30 0.47 2.05 -3.39
N LEU A 31 1.15 2.62 -4.39
CA LEU A 31 1.32 4.06 -4.55
C LEU A 31 -0.02 4.76 -4.81
N THR A 32 -0.83 4.25 -5.73
CA THR A 32 -2.19 4.78 -5.96
C THR A 32 -3.00 4.77 -4.67
N LYS A 33 -2.97 3.67 -3.92
CA LYS A 33 -3.71 3.59 -2.66
C LYS A 33 -3.19 4.56 -1.61
N ALA A 34 -1.88 4.74 -1.50
CA ALA A 34 -1.29 5.72 -0.61
C ALA A 34 -1.72 7.15 -0.99
N GLN A 35 -1.80 7.47 -2.28
CA GLN A 35 -2.24 8.77 -2.76
C GLN A 35 -3.70 9.04 -2.38
N ASP A 36 -4.59 8.06 -2.58
CA ASP A 36 -6.00 8.18 -2.16
C ASP A 36 -6.13 8.47 -0.66
N LEU A 37 -5.30 7.82 0.16
CA LEU A 37 -5.30 7.99 1.62
C LEU A 37 -4.77 9.38 2.02
N ILE A 38 -3.75 9.89 1.34
CA ILE A 38 -3.27 11.27 1.54
C ILE A 38 -4.37 12.28 1.21
N VAL A 39 -5.09 12.09 0.10
CA VAL A 39 -6.23 12.96 -0.29
C VAL A 39 -7.36 12.91 0.76
N GLN A 40 -7.53 11.78 1.43
CA GLN A 40 -8.49 11.59 2.51
C GLN A 40 -7.97 12.04 3.89
N CYS A 41 -6.75 12.58 3.95
CA CYS A 41 -6.03 12.94 5.17
C CYS A 41 -5.81 11.76 6.15
N ASP A 42 -5.88 10.50 5.68
CA ASP A 42 -5.54 9.32 6.48
C ASP A 42 -4.03 9.04 6.40
N TYR A 43 -3.26 9.96 6.97
CA TYR A 43 -1.80 9.94 6.95
C TYR A 43 -1.19 8.72 7.66
N PRO A 44 -1.69 8.27 8.84
CA PRO A 44 -1.14 7.09 9.51
C PRO A 44 -1.28 5.81 8.68
N LEU A 45 -2.37 5.64 7.92
CA LEU A 45 -2.52 4.50 7.03
C LEU A 45 -1.71 4.69 5.75
N ALA A 46 -1.70 5.88 5.16
CA ALA A 46 -0.88 6.19 3.98
C ALA A 46 0.60 5.85 4.23
N ARG A 47 1.13 6.24 5.40
CA ARG A 47 2.49 5.93 5.84
C ARG A 47 2.82 4.45 5.71
N LYS A 48 1.94 3.55 6.17
CA LYS A 48 2.14 2.09 6.11
C LYS A 48 2.25 1.56 4.68
N PHE A 49 1.45 2.11 3.77
CA PHE A 49 1.52 1.75 2.35
C PHE A 49 2.84 2.21 1.74
N ILE A 50 3.29 3.43 2.06
CA ILE A 50 4.54 4.00 1.56
C ILE A 50 5.75 3.25 2.13
N GLU A 51 5.78 2.94 3.42
CA GLU A 51 6.83 2.10 4.05
C GLU A 51 6.92 0.74 3.36
N ARG A 52 5.78 0.13 3.03
CA ARG A 52 5.74 -1.14 2.27
C ARG A 52 6.33 -0.98 0.87
N VAL A 53 6.08 0.13 0.20
CA VAL A 53 6.71 0.42 -1.11
C VAL A 53 8.21 0.61 -0.94
N LEU A 54 8.67 1.38 0.05
CA LEU A 54 10.10 1.66 0.26
C LEU A 54 10.90 0.41 0.64
N GLY A 55 10.32 -0.51 1.41
CA GLY A 55 10.96 -1.78 1.80
C GLY A 55 11.05 -2.85 0.71
N ARG A 56 10.41 -2.65 -0.45
CA ARG A 56 10.45 -3.60 -1.58
C ARG A 56 11.74 -3.54 -2.37
N VAL A 57 12.16 -4.65 -2.98
CA VAL A 57 13.37 -4.67 -3.84
C VAL A 57 13.00 -4.54 -5.33
N ASP A 58 11.76 -4.90 -5.69
CA ASP A 58 11.20 -4.97 -7.04
C ASP A 58 10.77 -3.61 -7.64
N GLY A 59 11.09 -2.48 -7.00
CA GLY A 59 10.65 -1.15 -7.43
C GLY A 59 11.64 -0.42 -8.32
N THR A 60 11.13 0.30 -9.32
CA THR A 60 11.93 1.18 -10.17
C THR A 60 12.37 2.44 -9.42
N ILE A 61 13.46 3.09 -9.88
CA ILE A 61 13.95 4.34 -9.27
C ILE A 61 12.85 5.42 -9.22
N PRO A 62 12.04 5.66 -10.27
CA PRO A 62 10.95 6.64 -10.22
C PRO A 62 9.88 6.32 -9.18
N GLU A 63 9.43 5.07 -9.07
CA GLU A 63 8.44 4.66 -8.07
C GLU A 63 8.97 4.84 -6.64
N LYS A 64 10.25 4.55 -6.42
CA LYS A 64 10.91 4.77 -5.14
C LYS A 64 11.03 6.25 -4.81
N SER A 65 11.39 7.09 -5.77
CA SER A 65 11.43 8.54 -5.59
C SER A 65 10.04 9.10 -5.27
N GLN A 66 9.00 8.68 -6.00
CA GLN A 66 7.62 9.05 -5.71
C GLN A 66 7.20 8.63 -4.30
N ALA A 67 7.54 7.41 -3.88
CA ALA A 67 7.26 6.95 -2.52
C ALA A 67 7.94 7.84 -1.45
N ARG A 68 9.20 8.24 -1.65
CA ARG A 68 9.89 9.14 -0.72
C ARG A 68 9.27 10.54 -0.69
N GLU A 69 8.88 11.07 -1.85
CA GLU A 69 8.16 12.35 -1.92
C GLU A 69 6.84 12.29 -1.13
N MET A 70 6.04 11.25 -1.34
CA MET A 70 4.80 11.03 -0.60
C MET A 70 5.03 10.84 0.90
N MET A 71 6.11 10.17 1.31
CA MET A 71 6.48 10.05 2.72
C MET A 71 6.80 11.42 3.32
N GLY A 72 7.54 12.27 2.59
CA GLY A 72 7.83 13.64 3.02
C GLY A 72 6.56 14.44 3.28
N VAL A 73 5.57 14.37 2.38
CA VAL A 73 4.25 15.00 2.56
C VAL A 73 3.55 14.47 3.81
N VAL A 74 3.46 13.15 3.97
CA VAL A 74 2.83 12.51 5.13
C VAL A 74 3.50 12.95 6.45
N LEU A 75 4.82 13.06 6.48
CA LEU A 75 5.56 13.50 7.67
C LEU A 75 5.28 14.97 8.01
N LEU A 76 5.19 15.85 7.01
CA LEU A 76 4.81 17.26 7.21
C LEU A 76 3.41 17.38 7.84
N GLU A 77 2.43 16.67 7.27
CA GLU A 77 1.05 16.72 7.76
C GLU A 77 0.89 16.12 9.17
N MET A 78 1.79 15.20 9.54
CA MET A 78 1.87 14.66 10.89
C MET A 78 2.69 15.53 11.88
N GLY A 79 3.30 16.62 11.41
CA GLY A 79 4.10 17.54 12.21
C GLY A 79 5.56 17.14 12.42
N ASP A 80 6.04 16.09 11.76
CA ASP A 80 7.43 15.63 11.84
C ASP A 80 8.29 16.31 10.76
N VAL A 81 8.54 17.60 10.99
CA VAL A 81 9.18 18.50 10.00
C VAL A 81 10.63 18.10 9.73
N ASP A 82 11.36 17.67 10.75
CA ASP A 82 12.77 17.27 10.61
C ASP A 82 12.90 16.00 9.77
N ALA A 83 12.08 14.98 10.06
CA ALA A 83 12.08 13.75 9.26
C ALA A 83 11.61 14.00 7.82
N ALA A 84 10.62 14.89 7.62
CA ALA A 84 10.18 15.27 6.28
C ALA A 84 11.32 15.93 5.48
N ARG A 85 12.06 16.84 6.12
CA ARG A 85 13.23 17.49 5.50
C ARG A 85 14.27 16.47 5.07
N GLU A 86 14.64 15.55 5.95
CA GLU A 86 15.59 14.47 5.61
C GLU A 86 15.09 13.63 4.43
N MET A 87 13.80 13.31 4.42
CA MET A 87 13.17 12.55 3.33
C MET A 87 13.30 13.27 1.98
N PHE A 88 13.00 14.57 1.92
CA PHE A 88 13.13 15.34 0.68
C PHE A 88 14.58 15.50 0.23
N LEU A 89 15.54 15.62 1.16
CA LEU A 89 16.95 15.69 0.81
C LEU A 89 17.44 14.41 0.10
N THR A 90 16.84 13.26 0.39
CA THR A 90 17.19 12.00 -0.30
C THR A 90 16.79 11.98 -1.78
N LEU A 91 15.93 12.91 -2.23
CA LEU A 91 15.52 13.05 -3.63
C LEU A 91 16.48 13.91 -4.45
N LEU A 92 17.34 14.69 -3.78
CA LEU A 92 18.29 15.55 -4.46
C LEU A 92 19.50 14.71 -4.90
N PRO A 93 19.91 14.80 -6.17
CA PRO A 93 21.17 14.22 -6.58
C PRO A 93 22.32 14.90 -5.83
N PRO A 94 23.43 14.19 -5.54
CA PRO A 94 24.63 14.83 -5.02
C PRO A 94 25.07 15.92 -6.01
N HIS A 95 25.16 17.16 -5.52
CA HIS A 95 25.52 18.30 -6.34
C HIS A 95 26.97 18.16 -6.80
N SER A 96 27.22 18.25 -8.11
CA SER A 96 28.55 18.06 -8.69
C SER A 96 29.62 19.03 -8.15
N ASP A 97 29.19 20.18 -7.63
CA ASP A 97 30.05 21.21 -7.01
C ASP A 97 30.05 21.19 -5.46
N ALA A 98 29.56 20.13 -4.83
CA ALA A 98 29.76 19.97 -3.38
C ALA A 98 31.22 19.56 -3.12
N PRO A 99 31.97 20.32 -2.29
CA PRO A 99 33.40 20.07 -2.04
C PRO A 99 33.69 18.72 -1.36
#